data_AF-A0A972X2P5-F1
#
_entry.id   AF-A0A972X2P5-F1
#
_cell.length_a   1.000
_cell.length_b   1.000
_cell.length_c   1.000
_cell.angle_alpha   90.00
_cell.angle_beta   90.00
_cell.angle_gamma   90.00
#
_symmetry.space_group_name_H-M   'P 1'
#
loop_
_entity.id
_entity.type
_entity.pdbx_description
1 polymer ?
#
loop_
_entity_poly.entity_id
_entity_poly.type
_entity_poly.pdbx_seq_one_letter_code
_entity_poly.pdbx_strand_id
1 'polypeptide(L)'
;LKSVRAHLLREDFQRFWEYTSPEWAMKFLDAWCTRSLRSRMGPMKKIARSLRRHRHLILNWFRARGTISSGVVEGFNGKANLTTRKAFGFRTPQGIEIALFHVLGRLPEPAFTHRFC
;
A
#
# COMPACT_ATOMS: atom_id res chain seq x y z
N LEU A 1 -4.96 20.62 -21.36
CA LEU A 1 -4.29 19.30 -21.48
C LEU A 1 -4.84 18.31 -20.43
N LYS A 2 -4.99 17.01 -20.77
CA LYS A 2 -5.50 15.99 -19.83
C LYS A 2 -4.59 15.78 -18.61
N SER A 3 -3.27 15.87 -18.80
CA SER A 3 -2.27 15.67 -17.75
C SER A 3 -2.35 16.72 -16.63
N VAL A 4 -2.53 17.99 -16.98
CA VAL A 4 -2.70 19.08 -15.99
C VAL A 4 -3.93 18.83 -15.11
N ARG A 5 -5.05 18.41 -15.71
CA ARG A 5 -6.27 18.08 -14.95
C ARG A 5 -6.10 16.87 -14.04
N ALA A 6 -5.37 15.85 -14.47
CA ALA A 6 -5.05 14.70 -13.63
C ALA A 6 -4.15 15.09 -12.47
N HIS A 7 -3.15 15.95 -12.72
CA HIS A 7 -2.27 16.48 -11.70
C HIS A 7 -3.03 17.29 -10.65
N LEU A 8 -3.91 18.21 -11.07
CA LEU A 8 -4.75 18.98 -10.14
C LEU A 8 -5.67 18.09 -9.29
N LEU A 9 -6.23 17.01 -9.86
CA LEU A 9 -7.02 16.05 -9.07
C LEU A 9 -6.17 15.32 -8.03
N ARG A 10 -4.91 14.99 -8.36
CA ARG A 10 -3.96 14.37 -7.43
C ARG A 10 -3.59 15.31 -6.29
N GLU A 11 -3.28 16.56 -6.62
CA GLU A 11 -2.94 17.60 -5.64
C GLU A 11 -4.12 17.90 -4.72
N ASP A 12 -5.33 18.08 -5.27
CA ASP A 12 -6.53 18.29 -4.46
C ASP A 12 -6.77 17.13 -3.49
N PHE A 13 -6.47 15.89 -3.90
CA PHE A 13 -6.61 14.72 -3.03
C PHE A 13 -5.65 14.72 -1.83
N GLN A 14 -4.50 15.40 -1.88
CA GLN A 14 -3.55 15.42 -0.75
C GLN A 14 -4.17 16.00 0.52
N ARG A 15 -5.07 16.97 0.35
CA ARG A 15 -5.86 17.59 1.42
C ARG A 15 -6.70 16.60 2.22
N PHE A 16 -6.98 15.42 1.66
CA PHE A 16 -7.69 14.36 2.36
C PHE A 16 -7.02 13.97 3.67
N TRP A 17 -5.68 13.98 3.71
CA TRP A 17 -4.91 13.57 4.88
C TRP A 17 -4.76 14.65 5.94
N GLU A 18 -5.15 15.89 5.63
CA GLU A 18 -5.12 17.03 6.57
C GLU A 18 -6.34 17.05 7.50
N TYR A 19 -7.40 16.29 7.19
CA TYR A 19 -8.59 16.22 8.03
C TYR A 19 -8.34 15.42 9.31
N THR A 20 -8.85 15.90 10.44
CA THR A 20 -8.80 15.17 11.73
C THR A 20 -10.09 14.40 12.00
N SER A 21 -11.25 14.91 11.54
CA SER A 21 -12.55 14.25 11.75
C SER A 21 -12.86 13.26 10.63
N PRO A 22 -13.23 12.01 10.97
CA PRO A 22 -13.65 11.00 9.99
C PRO A 22 -14.83 11.44 9.12
N GLU A 23 -15.77 12.19 9.68
CA GLU A 23 -16.99 12.65 9.01
C GLU A 23 -16.65 13.67 7.90
N TRP A 24 -15.76 14.61 8.19
CA TRP A 24 -15.29 15.59 7.21
C TRP A 24 -14.43 14.93 6.13
N ALA A 25 -13.54 14.01 6.51
CA ALA A 25 -12.77 13.21 5.56
C ALA A 25 -13.70 12.40 4.62
N MET A 26 -14.76 11.79 5.16
CA MET A 26 -15.74 11.04 4.38
C MET A 26 -16.45 11.92 3.35
N LYS A 27 -16.95 13.09 3.78
CA LYS A 27 -17.60 14.06 2.88
C LYS A 27 -16.65 14.49 1.77
N PHE A 28 -15.39 14.79 2.11
CA PHE A 28 -14.37 15.13 1.12
C PHE A 28 -14.15 13.99 0.12
N LEU A 29 -13.98 12.75 0.61
CA LEU A 29 -13.73 11.58 -0.22
C LEU A 29 -14.86 11.33 -1.22
N ASP A 30 -16.11 11.42 -0.77
CA ASP A 30 -17.27 11.24 -1.64
C ASP A 30 -17.41 12.34 -2.69
N ALA A 31 -17.17 13.60 -2.30
CA ALA A 31 -17.16 14.73 -3.23
C ALA A 31 -16.03 14.61 -4.25
N TRP A 32 -14.82 14.24 -3.82
CA TRP A 32 -13.67 14.01 -4.69
C TRP A 32 -13.93 12.85 -5.66
N CYS A 33 -14.42 11.71 -5.17
CA CYS A 33 -14.75 10.57 -6.05
C CYS A 33 -15.80 10.95 -7.09
N THR A 34 -16.80 11.76 -6.73
CA THR A 34 -17.82 12.24 -7.67
C THR A 34 -17.21 13.11 -8.77
N ARG A 35 -16.33 14.06 -8.41
CA ARG A 35 -15.58 14.90 -9.37
C ARG A 35 -14.68 14.06 -10.27
N SER A 36 -13.92 13.13 -9.69
CA SER A 36 -13.02 12.22 -10.40
C SER A 36 -13.76 11.29 -11.37
N LEU A 37 -14.96 10.83 -11.03
CA LEU A 37 -15.80 10.04 -11.93
C LEU A 37 -16.32 10.84 -13.13
N ARG A 38 -16.56 12.14 -12.96
CA ARG A 38 -17.00 13.07 -14.03
C ARG A 38 -15.86 13.58 -14.90
N SER A 39 -14.60 13.36 -14.51
CA SER A 39 -13.40 13.87 -15.19
C SER A 39 -13.15 13.35 -16.61
N ARG A 40 -13.92 12.35 -17.07
CA ARG A 40 -13.75 11.63 -18.35
C ARG A 40 -12.37 10.97 -18.53
N MET A 41 -11.59 10.78 -17.46
CA MET A 41 -10.28 10.11 -17.49
C MET A 41 -10.38 8.69 -16.94
N GLY A 42 -10.16 7.67 -17.79
CA GLY A 42 -10.23 6.25 -17.42
C GLY A 42 -9.41 5.89 -16.16
N PRO A 43 -8.12 6.28 -16.07
CA PRO A 43 -7.31 6.01 -14.89
C PRO A 43 -7.87 6.61 -13.59
N MET A 44 -8.31 7.88 -13.62
CA MET A 44 -8.88 8.54 -12.44
C MET A 44 -10.21 7.91 -12.01
N LYS A 45 -11.03 7.47 -12.96
CA LYS A 45 -12.26 6.73 -12.65
C LYS A 45 -11.97 5.42 -11.93
N LYS A 46 -10.91 4.69 -12.33
CA LYS A 46 -10.50 3.43 -11.68
C LYS A 46 -10.10 3.68 -10.22
N ILE A 47 -9.30 4.71 -9.96
CA ILE A 47 -8.90 5.10 -8.60
C ILE A 47 -10.12 5.48 -7.77
N ALA A 48 -10.99 6.35 -8.28
CA ALA A 48 -12.20 6.79 -7.56
C ALA A 48 -13.13 5.63 -7.19
N ARG A 49 -13.27 4.62 -8.08
CA ARG A 49 -14.05 3.40 -7.80
C ARG A 49 -13.39 2.55 -6.71
N SER A 50 -12.06 2.41 -6.73
CA SER A 50 -11.33 1.67 -5.70
C SER A 50 -11.48 2.33 -4.33
N LEU A 51 -11.29 3.65 -4.27
CA LEU A 51 -11.44 4.42 -3.04
C LEU A 51 -12.86 4.32 -2.48
N ARG A 52 -13.90 4.41 -3.32
CA ARG A 52 -15.29 4.22 -2.89
C ARG A 52 -15.55 2.83 -2.30
N ARG A 53 -14.99 1.78 -2.90
CA ARG A 53 -15.14 0.40 -2.44
C ARG A 53 -14.52 0.21 -1.05
N HIS A 54 -13.34 0.78 -0.83
CA HIS A 54 -12.58 0.63 0.40
C HIS A 54 -12.79 1.80 1.38
N ARG A 55 -13.79 2.66 1.17
CA ARG A 55 -14.01 3.89 1.96
C ARG A 55 -14.01 3.63 3.46
N HIS A 56 -14.62 2.52 3.89
CA HIS A 56 -14.77 2.18 5.30
C HIS A 56 -13.42 1.85 5.95
N LEU A 57 -12.55 1.13 5.24
CA LEU A 57 -11.19 0.83 5.70
C LEU A 57 -10.34 2.09 5.73
N ILE A 58 -10.44 2.94 4.71
CA ILE A 58 -9.68 4.19 4.63
C ILE A 58 -10.06 5.12 5.79
N LEU A 59 -11.35 5.20 6.14
CA LEU A 59 -11.82 6.04 7.26
C LEU A 59 -11.36 5.53 8.63
N ASN A 60 -10.98 4.25 8.76
CA ASN A 60 -10.40 3.73 10.00
C ASN A 60 -9.07 4.41 10.36
N TRP A 61 -8.33 4.92 9.37
CA TRP A 61 -7.13 5.72 9.61
C TRP A 61 -7.40 6.94 10.49
N PHE A 62 -8.46 7.69 10.17
CA PHE A 62 -8.86 8.90 10.90
C PHE A 62 -9.42 8.55 12.28
N ARG A 63 -10.15 7.43 12.40
CA ARG A 63 -10.63 6.92 13.70
C ARG A 63 -9.46 6.53 14.61
N ALA A 64 -8.43 5.92 14.04
CA ALA A 64 -7.19 5.59 14.73
C ALA A 64 -6.27 6.81 14.92
N ARG A 65 -6.66 8.01 14.48
CA ARG A 65 -5.86 9.25 14.58
C ARG A 65 -4.43 9.11 14.04
N GLY A 66 -4.23 8.28 13.02
CA GLY A 66 -2.92 8.03 12.44
C GLY A 66 -1.90 7.38 13.39
N THR A 67 -2.34 6.73 14.48
CA THR A 67 -1.44 6.05 15.42
C THR A 67 -0.86 4.76 14.87
N ILE A 68 -1.40 4.25 13.77
CA ILE A 68 -0.93 3.03 13.11
C ILE A 68 0.26 3.38 12.23
N SER A 69 1.47 2.97 12.62
CA SER A 69 2.65 3.16 11.77
C SER A 69 2.64 2.18 10.60
N SER A 70 2.81 2.70 9.37
CA SER A 70 3.07 1.89 8.18
C SER A 70 4.47 1.25 8.18
N GLY A 71 5.38 1.75 9.02
CA GLY A 71 6.80 1.39 8.99
C GLY A 71 7.08 -0.09 9.23
N VAL A 72 6.28 -0.75 10.07
CA VAL A 72 6.42 -2.21 10.29
C VAL A 72 6.07 -2.98 9.02
N VAL A 73 4.94 -2.66 8.40
CA VAL A 73 4.47 -3.30 7.15
C VAL A 73 5.44 -3.03 6.01
N GLU A 74 5.93 -1.80 5.89
CA GLU A 74 6.94 -1.41 4.90
C GLU A 74 8.27 -2.14 5.13
N GLY A 75 8.71 -2.27 6.39
CA GLY A 75 9.90 -3.03 6.74
C GLY A 75 9.79 -4.51 6.35
N PHE A 76 8.64 -5.13 6.61
CA PHE A 76 8.35 -6.50 6.18
C PHE A 76 8.36 -6.64 4.65
N ASN A 77 7.66 -5.75 3.94
CA ASN A 77 7.64 -5.75 2.48
C ASN A 77 9.04 -5.53 1.88
N GLY A 78 9.85 -4.67 2.49
CA GLY A 78 11.24 -4.43 2.09
C GLY A 78 12.10 -5.69 2.23
N LYS A 79 12.02 -6.37 3.38
CA LYS A 79 12.73 -7.64 3.61
C LYS A 79 12.29 -8.72 2.62
N ALA A 80 10.99 -8.91 2.43
CA ALA A 80 10.47 -9.90 1.49
C ALA A 80 10.96 -9.64 0.05
N ASN A 81 10.89 -8.40 -0.42
CA ASN A 81 11.40 -8.01 -1.74
C ASN A 81 12.91 -8.23 -1.87
N LEU A 82 13.68 -7.92 -0.83
CA LEU A 82 15.13 -8.13 -0.82
C LEU A 82 15.46 -9.63 -0.92
N THR A 83 14.76 -10.49 -0.18
CA THR A 83 14.92 -11.95 -0.26
C THR A 83 14.69 -12.46 -1.67
N THR A 84 13.60 -12.04 -2.32
CA THR A 84 13.29 -12.42 -3.70
C THR A 84 14.35 -11.93 -4.70
N ARG A 85 14.86 -10.70 -4.53
CA ARG A 85 15.92 -10.15 -5.38
C ARG A 85 17.25 -10.89 -5.23
N LYS A 86 17.64 -11.21 -4.00
CA LYS A 86 18.89 -11.97 -3.71
C LYS A 86 18.85 -13.37 -4.28
N ALA A 87 17.67 -13.99 -4.35
CA ALA A 87 17.51 -15.33 -4.90
C ALA A 87 17.52 -15.37 -6.44
N PHE A 88 17.46 -14.21 -7.13
CA PHE A 88 17.33 -14.12 -8.60
C PHE A 88 16.14 -14.91 -9.17
N GLY A 89 15.09 -15.12 -8.35
CA GLY A 89 13.90 -15.89 -8.68
C GLY A 89 13.91 -17.30 -8.09
N PHE A 90 12.73 -17.74 -7.65
CA PHE A 90 12.53 -19.08 -7.13
C PHE A 90 11.80 -19.93 -8.17
N ARG A 91 12.20 -21.21 -8.30
CA ARG A 91 11.55 -22.15 -9.23
C ARG A 91 10.21 -22.65 -8.72
N THR A 92 10.00 -22.69 -7.41
CA THR A 92 8.80 -23.23 -6.77
C THR A 92 8.26 -22.27 -5.71
N PRO A 93 6.94 -22.23 -5.50
CA PRO A 93 6.35 -21.41 -4.45
C PRO A 93 6.80 -21.84 -3.04
N GLN A 94 7.03 -23.14 -2.82
CA GLN A 94 7.54 -23.66 -1.55
C GLN A 94 8.93 -23.09 -1.21
N GLY A 95 9.78 -22.86 -2.22
CA GLY A 95 11.09 -22.23 -2.02
C GLY A 95 10.98 -20.78 -1.54
N ILE A 96 9.99 -20.03 -2.05
CA ILE A 96 9.70 -18.66 -1.59
C ILE A 96 9.26 -18.69 -0.13
N GLU A 97 8.33 -19.59 0.21
CA GLU A 97 7.76 -19.72 1.54
C GLU A 97 8.84 -20.03 2.59
N ILE A 98 9.68 -21.05 2.33
CA ILE A 98 10.79 -21.42 3.22
C ILE A 98 11.76 -20.24 3.40
N ALA A 99 12.14 -19.57 2.31
CA ALA A 99 13.05 -18.43 2.38
C ALA A 99 12.46 -17.25 3.18
N LEU A 100 11.18 -16.94 2.97
CA LEU A 100 10.49 -15.90 3.76
C LEU A 100 10.40 -16.28 5.23
N PHE A 101 10.13 -17.54 5.55
CA PHE A 101 10.07 -18.03 6.92
C PHE A 101 11.42 -17.91 7.64
N HIS A 102 12.54 -18.26 6.99
CA HIS A 102 13.86 -18.06 7.59
C HIS A 102 14.18 -16.57 7.81
N VAL A 103 13.88 -15.71 6.83
CA VAL A 103 14.23 -14.27 6.91
C VAL A 103 13.32 -13.48 7.85
N LEU A 104 12.02 -13.76 7.87
CA LEU A 104 11.04 -13.02 8.65
C LEU A 104 10.73 -13.67 10.00
N GLY A 105 10.74 -15.00 10.06
CA GLY A 105 10.40 -15.79 11.24
C GLY A 105 11.60 -16.23 12.08
N ARG A 106 12.85 -15.94 11.64
CA ARG A 106 14.09 -16.31 12.33
C ARG A 106 14.15 -17.81 12.68
N LEU A 107 13.69 -18.66 11.75
CA LEU A 107 13.75 -20.11 11.91
C LEU A 107 15.21 -20.59 11.95
N PRO A 108 15.54 -21.54 12.82
CA PRO A 108 16.89 -22.09 12.92
C PRO A 108 17.29 -22.74 11.59
N GLU A 109 18.49 -22.45 11.15
CA GLU A 109 19.10 -23.14 10.01
C GLU A 109 19.65 -24.49 10.47
N PRO A 110 19.53 -25.55 9.63
CA PRO A 110 20.16 -26.82 9.95
C PRO A 110 21.69 -26.67 10.00
N ALA A 111 22.33 -27.47 10.85
CA ALA A 111 23.78 -27.47 10.97
C ALA A 111 24.40 -28.00 9.66
N PHE A 112 25.06 -27.13 8.91
CA PHE A 112 25.82 -27.50 7.71
C PHE A 112 27.31 -27.60 8.04
N THR A 113 27.98 -28.59 7.45
CA THR A 113 29.42 -28.83 7.59
C THR A 113 30.27 -27.70 7.00
N HIS A 114 29.75 -26.97 6.00
CA HIS A 114 30.45 -25.90 5.32
C HIS A 114 29.67 -24.58 5.44
N ARG A 115 30.38 -23.48 5.72
CA ARG A 115 29.85 -22.12 5.66
C ARG A 115 30.46 -21.41 4.46
N PHE A 116 29.62 -20.74 3.67
CA PHE A 116 30.09 -19.79 2.67
C PHE A 116 30.38 -18.47 3.39
N CYS A 117 31.67 -18.12 3.46
CA CYS A 117 32.20 -16.89 4.05
C CYS A 117 31.98 -15.70 3.11
#